data_AF-A0AAJ6ZZ15-F1
#
_entry.id   AF-A0AAJ6ZZ15-F1
#
_cell.length_a   1.000
_cell.length_b   1.000
_cell.length_c   1.000
_cell.angle_alpha   90.00
_cell.angle_beta   90.00
_cell.angle_gamma   90.00
#
_symmetry.space_group_name_H-M   'P 1'
#
loop_
_entity.id
_entity.type
_entity.pdbx_description
1 polymer ?
#
loop_
_entity_poly.entity_id
_entity_poly.type
_entity_poly.pdbx_seq_one_letter_code
_entity_poly.pdbx_strand_id
1 'polypeptide(L)'
;MNQVTTDDSMSDDVFEEDTLRAPAPRSTPSPTGYPDYRPPTDIPRSLLDEDLPIHKTILLGDSGVGKTSLLVQFETGKFQPGNFSATVGIGFTNKVVTVDGVKVKLQIWDTAGQERFRSVTHAYYRDAHALLLLYDVTNKTSFDNIRAWLGEIREYAQDDVVIMLLGNKSDSGLERAVRREEGQRLAREYQVAFMETSAKTGLNVEAAFGHVARALVAKANPVDPARLAVRAQPSQEEQRSSCPPCS
;
A
#
# COMPACT_ATOMS: atom_id res chain seq x y z
N MET A 1 -6.37 91.33 -10.78
CA MET A 1 -6.41 89.86 -10.59
C MET A 1 -7.78 89.40 -11.05
N ASN A 2 -7.85 88.79 -12.24
CA ASN A 2 -9.10 88.56 -13.00
C ASN A 2 -9.85 87.28 -12.58
N GLN A 3 -11.13 87.29 -12.93
CA GLN A 3 -12.22 86.35 -12.67
C GLN A 3 -12.18 85.06 -13.53
N VAL A 4 -12.74 83.99 -12.94
CA VAL A 4 -13.66 82.93 -13.46
C VAL A 4 -13.68 82.58 -14.96
N THR A 5 -13.57 81.27 -15.27
CA THR A 5 -14.40 80.53 -16.27
C THR A 5 -14.46 79.01 -15.96
N THR A 6 -15.57 78.41 -16.40
CA THR A 6 -16.19 77.07 -16.22
C THR A 6 -15.69 75.93 -17.13
N ASP A 7 -16.02 74.66 -16.79
CA ASP A 7 -16.51 73.54 -17.66
C ASP A 7 -16.52 72.22 -16.81
N ASP A 8 -17.54 71.38 -16.61
CA ASP A 8 -18.56 70.70 -17.47
C ASP A 8 -17.91 70.00 -18.69
N SER A 9 -18.10 68.73 -19.07
CA SER A 9 -19.07 67.66 -18.80
C SER A 9 -18.63 66.39 -19.59
N MET A 10 -19.43 65.31 -19.54
CA MET A 10 -19.50 64.12 -20.44
C MET A 10 -18.59 62.91 -20.10
N SER A 11 -19.05 61.65 -20.15
CA SER A 11 -20.33 61.02 -20.48
C SER A 11 -20.22 59.50 -20.22
N ASP A 12 -21.37 58.87 -19.93
CA ASP A 12 -21.81 57.50 -20.24
C ASP A 12 -20.84 56.30 -20.07
N ASP A 13 -21.19 55.36 -19.19
CA ASP A 13 -21.33 53.95 -19.59
C ASP A 13 -22.11 53.10 -18.55
N VAL A 14 -23.32 52.72 -18.96
CA VAL A 14 -23.97 51.40 -18.90
C VAL A 14 -24.08 50.65 -17.55
N PHE A 15 -25.35 50.44 -17.17
CA PHE A 15 -25.86 49.42 -16.24
C PHE A 15 -25.33 48.01 -16.51
N GLU A 16 -24.96 47.26 -15.46
CA GLU A 16 -25.36 45.85 -15.37
C GLU A 16 -25.68 45.46 -13.92
N GLU A 17 -26.91 44.99 -13.75
CA GLU A 17 -27.44 44.24 -12.62
C GLU A 17 -26.72 42.88 -12.56
N ASP A 18 -26.19 42.48 -11.40
CA ASP A 18 -26.01 41.04 -11.15
C ASP A 18 -26.54 40.64 -9.77
N THR A 19 -27.60 39.87 -9.85
CA THR A 19 -28.34 39.20 -8.79
C THR A 19 -27.52 38.15 -8.05
N LEU A 20 -27.72 38.10 -6.72
CA LEU A 20 -27.75 36.90 -5.88
C LEU A 20 -26.91 35.68 -6.32
N ARG A 21 -25.75 35.47 -5.70
CA ARG A 21 -25.21 34.12 -5.52
C ARG A 21 -24.64 33.94 -4.12
N ALA A 22 -25.25 33.04 -3.35
CA ALA A 22 -24.68 32.57 -2.09
C ALA A 22 -23.25 32.05 -2.34
N PRO A 23 -22.30 32.29 -1.42
CA PRO A 23 -20.93 31.81 -1.61
C PRO A 23 -20.95 30.29 -1.75
N ALA A 24 -20.32 29.79 -2.82
CA ALA A 24 -20.13 28.37 -3.03
C ALA A 24 -19.51 27.71 -1.79
N PRO A 25 -19.89 26.47 -1.42
CA PRO A 25 -19.27 25.79 -0.30
C PRO A 25 -17.75 25.76 -0.52
N ARG A 26 -17.00 26.26 0.46
CA ARG A 26 -15.53 26.27 0.42
C ARG A 26 -15.08 24.83 0.13
N SER A 27 -14.38 24.66 -0.99
CA SER A 27 -13.77 23.39 -1.35
C SER A 27 -12.88 22.95 -0.19
N THR A 28 -13.15 21.75 0.33
CA THR A 28 -12.23 21.11 1.27
C THR A 28 -10.88 20.97 0.56
N PRO A 29 -9.77 21.44 1.15
CA PRO A 29 -8.47 21.34 0.49
C PRO A 29 -8.13 19.88 0.25
N SER A 30 -7.72 19.58 -0.98
CA SER A 30 -7.30 18.25 -1.39
C SER A 30 -6.14 17.75 -0.51
N PRO A 31 -6.16 16.49 -0.05
CA PRO A 31 -5.10 15.92 0.78
C PRO A 31 -3.72 15.94 0.11
N THR A 32 -3.65 16.09 -1.22
CA THR A 32 -2.36 16.06 -1.95
C THR A 32 -1.70 17.42 -2.09
N GLY A 33 -2.33 18.50 -1.62
CA GLY A 33 -1.93 19.87 -1.95
C GLY A 33 -2.27 20.29 -3.39
N TYR A 34 -2.85 19.38 -4.20
CA TYR A 34 -3.37 19.68 -5.54
C TYR A 34 -4.90 19.80 -5.47
N PRO A 35 -5.48 20.99 -5.69
CA PRO A 35 -6.92 21.25 -5.54
C PRO A 35 -7.83 20.27 -6.29
N ASP A 36 -7.33 19.64 -7.36
CA ASP A 36 -8.10 18.80 -8.27
C ASP A 36 -7.58 17.35 -8.39
N TYR A 37 -6.74 16.87 -7.47
CA TYR A 37 -6.27 15.48 -7.53
C TYR A 37 -7.43 14.50 -7.28
N ARG A 38 -7.84 13.80 -8.34
CA ARG A 38 -8.63 12.58 -8.24
C ARG A 38 -7.67 11.41 -8.45
N PRO A 39 -7.57 10.44 -7.52
CA PRO A 39 -6.86 9.21 -7.81
C PRO A 39 -7.45 8.63 -9.10
N PRO A 40 -6.64 8.11 -10.04
CA PRO A 40 -7.16 7.56 -11.29
C PRO A 40 -8.19 6.48 -10.97
N THR A 41 -9.47 6.75 -11.19
CA THR A 41 -10.53 5.77 -10.88
C THR A 41 -10.66 4.70 -11.95
N ASP A 42 -10.14 4.89 -13.17
CA ASP A 42 -10.27 3.90 -14.23
C ASP A 42 -9.04 3.90 -15.14
N ILE A 43 -8.27 2.82 -15.10
CA ILE A 43 -7.18 2.53 -16.04
C ILE A 43 -7.78 1.70 -17.20
N PRO A 44 -7.42 1.97 -18.48
CA PRO A 44 -7.98 1.25 -19.62
C PRO A 44 -7.79 -0.27 -19.50
N ARG A 45 -8.91 -0.99 -19.48
CA ARG A 45 -9.02 -2.45 -19.38
C ARG A 45 -8.42 -3.14 -20.60
N SER A 46 -7.21 -3.69 -20.47
CA SER A 46 -6.66 -4.63 -21.44
C SER A 46 -7.25 -6.03 -21.18
N LEU A 47 -7.89 -6.59 -22.21
CA LEU A 47 -8.82 -7.74 -22.20
C LEU A 47 -8.26 -9.12 -21.79
N LEU A 48 -7.15 -9.20 -21.04
CA LEU A 48 -6.56 -10.48 -20.60
C LEU A 48 -6.41 -10.62 -19.06
N ASP A 49 -6.70 -9.56 -18.29
CA ASP A 49 -6.54 -9.53 -16.83
C ASP A 49 -7.85 -9.23 -16.06
N GLU A 50 -9.02 -9.43 -16.69
CA GLU A 50 -10.29 -8.79 -16.29
C GLU A 50 -10.94 -9.34 -14.99
N ASP A 51 -10.58 -10.53 -14.50
CA ASP A 51 -11.25 -11.14 -13.32
C ASP A 51 -10.32 -11.46 -12.13
N LEU A 52 -9.09 -10.92 -12.11
CA LEU A 52 -8.19 -11.18 -10.97
C LEU A 52 -8.64 -10.39 -9.73
N PRO A 53 -8.70 -11.01 -8.54
CA PRO A 53 -8.90 -10.28 -7.29
C PRO A 53 -7.84 -9.18 -7.15
N ILE A 54 -8.32 -7.95 -6.93
CA ILE A 54 -7.48 -6.76 -6.78
C ILE A 54 -7.29 -6.48 -5.30
N HIS A 55 -6.04 -6.33 -4.87
CA HIS A 55 -5.72 -5.96 -3.49
C HIS A 55 -4.84 -4.71 -3.44
N LYS A 56 -5.38 -3.67 -2.81
CA LYS A 56 -4.68 -2.43 -2.48
C LYS A 56 -3.61 -2.69 -1.41
N THR A 57 -2.34 -2.51 -1.76
CA THR A 57 -1.18 -2.63 -0.87
C THR A 57 -0.49 -1.28 -0.77
N ILE A 58 -0.12 -0.83 0.44
CA ILE A 58 0.49 0.49 0.65
C ILE A 58 1.85 0.34 1.31
N LEU A 59 2.85 1.07 0.82
CA LEU A 59 4.17 1.15 1.42
C LEU A 59 4.22 2.34 2.40
N LEU A 60 4.64 2.06 3.64
CA LEU A 60 4.71 3.02 4.74
C LEU A 60 6.09 2.99 5.41
N GLY A 61 6.39 4.02 6.18
CA GLY A 61 7.66 4.22 6.88
C GLY A 61 8.31 5.55 6.53
N ASP A 62 9.34 5.90 7.28
CA ASP A 62 9.98 7.22 7.20
C ASP A 62 10.61 7.54 5.83
N SER A 63 10.99 8.80 5.63
CA SER A 63 11.85 9.20 4.51
C SER A 63 13.12 8.37 4.41
N GLY A 64 13.53 8.02 3.19
CA GLY A 64 14.84 7.40 2.94
C GLY A 64 14.97 5.94 3.37
N VAL A 65 13.93 5.31 3.93
CA VAL A 65 13.97 3.88 4.30
C VAL A 65 14.00 2.93 3.08
N GLY A 66 13.67 3.44 1.89
CA GLY A 66 13.78 2.72 0.62
C GLY A 66 12.48 2.11 0.10
N LYS A 67 11.31 2.70 0.40
CA LYS A 67 9.99 2.28 -0.13
C LYS A 67 9.97 2.24 -1.66
N THR A 68 10.31 3.36 -2.30
CA THR A 68 10.40 3.47 -3.77
C THR A 68 11.41 2.48 -4.35
N SER A 69 12.60 2.35 -3.75
CA SER A 69 13.61 1.40 -4.22
C SER A 69 13.15 -0.06 -4.09
N LEU A 70 12.42 -0.40 -3.03
CA LEU A 70 11.83 -1.73 -2.85
C LEU A 70 10.80 -2.01 -3.94
N LEU A 71 9.93 -1.05 -4.26
CA LEU A 71 8.94 -1.17 -5.32
C LEU A 71 9.59 -1.32 -6.70
N VAL A 72 10.58 -0.49 -7.02
CA VAL A 72 11.32 -0.57 -8.29
C VAL A 72 12.05 -1.91 -8.41
N GLN A 73 12.66 -2.39 -7.32
CA GLN A 73 13.31 -3.71 -7.28
C GLN A 73 12.30 -4.83 -7.50
N PHE A 74 11.10 -4.72 -6.91
CA PHE A 74 10.04 -5.68 -7.14
C PHE A 74 9.55 -5.64 -8.59
N GLU A 75 9.31 -4.46 -9.16
CA GLU A 75 8.78 -4.31 -10.51
C GLU A 75 9.78 -4.77 -11.59
N THR A 76 11.04 -4.33 -11.48
CA THR A 76 12.03 -4.47 -12.56
C THR A 76 13.08 -5.55 -12.30
N GLY A 77 13.13 -6.10 -11.10
CA GLY A 77 14.20 -7.01 -10.66
C GLY A 77 15.57 -6.33 -10.52
N LYS A 78 15.65 -5.00 -10.68
CA LYS A 78 16.90 -4.25 -10.72
C LYS A 78 16.90 -3.11 -9.72
N PHE A 79 18.05 -2.91 -9.10
CA PHE A 79 18.29 -1.76 -8.27
C PHE A 79 18.72 -0.60 -9.17
N GLN A 80 18.11 0.57 -9.01
CA GLN A 80 18.55 1.78 -9.70
C GLN A 80 19.50 2.54 -8.76
N PRO A 81 20.82 2.52 -9.03
CA PRO A 81 21.76 3.29 -8.26
C PRO A 81 21.61 4.78 -8.58
N GLY A 82 21.50 5.61 -7.55
CA GLY A 82 21.39 7.06 -7.68
C GLY A 82 20.72 7.68 -6.47
N ASN A 83 20.81 9.01 -6.37
CA ASN A 83 20.03 9.76 -5.38
C ASN A 83 18.59 9.79 -5.88
N PHE A 84 17.75 8.88 -5.38
CA PHE A 84 16.32 9.12 -5.41
C PHE A 84 16.08 10.44 -4.69
N SER A 85 15.67 11.48 -5.43
CA SER A 85 15.10 12.67 -4.81
C SER A 85 13.91 12.22 -3.96
N ALA A 86 13.63 12.94 -2.86
CA ALA A 86 12.48 12.63 -2.04
C ALA A 86 11.24 12.48 -2.93
N THR A 87 10.55 11.33 -2.85
CA THR A 87 9.39 11.04 -3.69
C THR A 87 8.38 12.17 -3.49
N VAL A 88 8.08 12.88 -4.58
CA VAL A 88 7.06 13.93 -4.58
C VAL A 88 5.75 13.27 -4.99
N GLY A 89 4.80 13.19 -4.06
CA GLY A 89 3.49 12.57 -4.29
C GLY A 89 3.46 11.07 -4.00
N ILE A 90 2.54 10.35 -4.67
CA ILE A 90 2.29 8.93 -4.46
C ILE A 90 2.43 8.19 -5.78
N GLY A 91 3.36 7.24 -5.83
CA GLY A 91 3.54 6.31 -6.95
C GLY A 91 2.52 5.18 -6.92
N PHE A 92 2.12 4.71 -8.09
CA PHE A 92 1.14 3.63 -8.24
C PHE A 92 1.64 2.59 -9.25
N THR A 93 1.66 1.32 -8.84
CA THR A 93 2.10 0.19 -9.69
C THR A 93 1.10 -0.96 -9.58
N ASN A 94 0.69 -1.51 -10.73
CA ASN A 94 -0.06 -2.77 -10.80
C ASN A 94 0.91 -3.92 -11.05
N LYS A 95 0.87 -4.97 -10.23
CA LYS A 95 1.63 -6.20 -10.50
C LYS A 95 0.78 -7.43 -10.20
N VAL A 96 0.70 -8.33 -11.19
CA VAL A 96 0.07 -9.64 -11.01
C VAL A 96 1.09 -10.57 -10.35
N VAL A 97 0.69 -11.20 -9.25
CA VAL A 97 1.49 -12.16 -8.49
C VAL A 97 0.75 -13.50 -8.50
N THR A 98 1.51 -14.59 -8.68
CA THR A 98 0.96 -15.95 -8.55
C THR A 98 1.44 -16.55 -7.24
N VAL A 99 0.52 -16.87 -6.34
CA VAL A 99 0.78 -17.51 -5.04
C VAL A 99 -0.03 -18.78 -4.95
N ASP A 100 0.64 -19.91 -4.68
CA ASP A 100 0.00 -21.22 -4.48
C ASP A 100 -0.98 -21.61 -5.62
N GLY A 101 -0.62 -21.25 -6.86
CA GLY A 101 -1.42 -21.49 -8.07
C GLY A 101 -2.53 -20.46 -8.33
N VAL A 102 -2.78 -19.53 -7.41
CA VAL A 102 -3.77 -18.46 -7.52
C VAL A 102 -3.11 -17.16 -7.99
N LYS A 103 -3.66 -16.55 -9.04
CA LYS A 103 -3.23 -15.23 -9.52
C LYS A 103 -4.03 -14.13 -8.82
N VAL A 104 -3.35 -13.10 -8.35
CA VAL A 104 -3.96 -11.87 -7.81
C VAL A 104 -3.26 -10.64 -8.34
N LYS A 105 -3.99 -9.51 -8.41
CA LYS A 105 -3.44 -8.23 -8.84
C LYS A 105 -3.19 -7.35 -7.62
N LEU A 106 -1.93 -7.05 -7.34
CA LEU A 106 -1.56 -6.08 -6.31
C LEU A 106 -1.57 -4.67 -6.90
N GLN A 107 -2.35 -3.77 -6.29
CA GLN A 107 -2.32 -2.33 -6.52
C GLN A 107 -1.43 -1.69 -5.46
N ILE A 108 -0.17 -1.41 -5.81
CA ILE A 108 0.84 -0.98 -4.85
C ILE A 108 0.97 0.53 -4.88
N TRP A 109 0.78 1.16 -3.72
CA TRP A 109 0.87 2.60 -3.53
C TRP A 109 2.17 2.93 -2.80
N ASP A 110 3.10 3.58 -3.49
CA ASP A 110 4.35 4.10 -2.93
C ASP A 110 4.12 5.52 -2.42
N THR A 111 4.13 5.70 -1.11
CA THR A 111 3.91 7.02 -0.51
C THR A 111 5.22 7.78 -0.36
N ALA A 112 5.18 9.10 -0.56
CA ALA A 112 6.27 9.96 -0.14
C ALA A 112 6.59 9.73 1.34
N GLY A 113 7.86 9.46 1.67
CA GLY A 113 8.35 9.47 3.05
C GLY A 113 8.46 10.88 3.63
N GLN A 114 7.50 11.75 3.31
CA GLN A 114 7.30 13.06 3.91
C GLN A 114 6.00 12.99 4.72
N GLU A 115 5.91 12.01 5.61
CA GLU A 115 4.82 11.78 6.56
C GLU A 115 4.57 12.95 7.53
N ARG A 116 5.21 14.11 7.35
CA ARG A 116 4.85 15.37 8.02
C ARG A 116 3.39 15.79 7.76
N PHE A 117 2.70 15.14 6.82
CA PHE A 117 1.27 15.29 6.57
C PHE A 117 0.48 14.05 6.97
N ARG A 118 0.62 13.56 8.21
CA ARG A 118 -0.08 12.39 8.76
C ARG A 118 -1.60 12.36 8.45
N SER A 119 -2.24 13.53 8.38
CA SER A 119 -3.66 13.68 8.01
C SER A 119 -4.01 13.15 6.62
N VAL A 120 -3.07 13.21 5.66
CA VAL A 120 -3.27 12.74 4.28
C VAL A 120 -3.25 11.22 4.22
N THR A 121 -2.43 10.59 5.05
CA THR A 121 -2.25 9.13 5.06
C THR A 121 -3.47 8.38 5.57
N HIS A 122 -4.29 9.00 6.44
CA HIS A 122 -5.49 8.38 7.01
C HIS A 122 -6.50 7.95 5.94
N ALA A 123 -6.68 8.77 4.89
CA ALA A 123 -7.57 8.45 3.77
C ALA A 123 -7.12 7.21 2.99
N TYR A 124 -5.82 6.91 2.99
CA TYR A 124 -5.27 5.77 2.26
C TYR A 124 -5.42 4.45 3.02
N TYR A 125 -5.37 4.49 4.36
CA TYR A 125 -5.50 3.30 5.22
C TYR A 125 -6.88 2.63 5.13
N ARG A 126 -7.95 3.42 4.99
CA ARG A 126 -9.34 2.92 5.06
C ARG A 126 -9.64 1.80 4.05
N ASP A 127 -9.06 1.85 2.87
CA ASP A 127 -9.30 0.85 1.81
C ASP A 127 -8.07 -0.03 1.54
N ALA A 128 -7.06 0.03 2.41
CA ALA A 128 -5.88 -0.81 2.28
C ALA A 128 -6.22 -2.24 2.67
N HIS A 129 -5.90 -3.19 1.79
CA HIS A 129 -5.99 -4.61 2.12
C HIS A 129 -4.71 -5.09 2.80
N ALA A 130 -3.58 -4.49 2.43
CA ALA A 130 -2.29 -4.76 3.05
C ALA A 130 -1.42 -3.51 3.22
N LEU A 131 -0.57 -3.54 4.24
CA LEU A 131 0.39 -2.50 4.59
C LEU A 131 1.78 -3.12 4.76
N LEU A 132 2.74 -2.64 3.97
CA LEU A 132 4.15 -2.94 4.13
C LEU A 132 4.80 -1.77 4.87
N LEU A 133 5.18 -2.00 6.12
CA LEU A 133 5.77 -0.99 6.98
C LEU A 133 7.28 -1.18 7.01
N LEU A 134 8.04 -0.23 6.45
CA LEU A 134 9.48 -0.33 6.28
C LEU A 134 10.23 0.53 7.31
N TYR A 135 11.33 0.00 7.82
CA TYR A 135 12.42 0.79 8.42
C TYR A 135 13.75 0.47 7.74
N ASP A 136 14.76 1.29 7.98
CA ASP A 136 16.13 1.07 7.52
C ASP A 136 16.98 0.51 8.67
N VAL A 137 17.61 -0.65 8.47
CA VAL A 137 18.41 -1.31 9.51
C VAL A 137 19.65 -0.51 9.93
N THR A 138 20.07 0.49 9.14
CA THR A 138 21.17 1.42 9.45
C THR A 138 20.69 2.67 10.19
N ASN A 139 19.38 2.91 10.26
CA ASN A 139 18.80 4.09 10.89
C ASN A 139 17.88 3.70 12.05
N LYS A 140 18.42 3.80 13.28
CA LYS A 140 17.70 3.45 14.51
C LYS A 140 16.43 4.29 14.72
N THR A 141 16.44 5.57 14.34
CA THR A 141 15.27 6.45 14.45
C THR A 141 14.11 5.94 13.61
N SER A 142 14.38 5.48 12.38
CA SER A 142 13.34 4.90 11.51
C SER A 142 12.70 3.65 12.10
N PHE A 143 13.46 2.87 12.87
CA PHE A 143 12.94 1.71 13.61
C PHE A 143 12.14 2.12 14.84
N ASP A 144 12.57 3.14 15.58
CA ASP A 144 11.85 3.61 16.76
C ASP A 144 10.48 4.21 16.41
N ASN A 145 10.38 4.86 15.25
CA ASN A 145 9.13 5.41 14.72
C ASN A 145 8.10 4.35 14.31
N ILE A 146 8.49 3.07 14.14
CA ILE A 146 7.58 1.98 13.77
C ILE A 146 6.44 1.82 14.78
N ARG A 147 6.68 2.07 16.08
CA ARG A 147 5.61 2.00 17.09
C ARG A 147 4.52 3.04 16.87
N ALA A 148 4.91 4.26 16.49
CA ALA A 148 3.95 5.31 16.16
C ALA A 148 3.15 4.95 14.91
N TRP A 149 3.83 4.46 13.87
CA TRP A 149 3.18 3.96 12.66
C TRP A 149 2.17 2.85 12.95
N LEU A 150 2.53 1.86 13.76
CA LEU A 150 1.62 0.77 14.13
C LEU A 150 0.44 1.26 14.98
N GLY A 151 0.64 2.26 15.84
CA GLY A 151 -0.44 2.91 16.59
C GLY A 151 -1.45 3.56 15.66
N GLU A 152 -0.99 4.37 14.70
CA GLU A 152 -1.85 5.03 13.71
C GLU A 152 -2.58 4.02 12.82
N ILE A 153 -1.89 2.98 12.35
CA ILE A 153 -2.52 1.92 11.53
C ILE A 153 -3.66 1.26 12.30
N ARG A 154 -3.46 0.92 13.58
CA ARG A 154 -4.49 0.29 14.41
C ARG A 154 -5.67 1.21 14.73
N GLU A 155 -5.47 2.53 14.68
CA GLU A 155 -6.53 3.51 14.92
C GLU A 155 -7.39 3.76 13.69
N TYR A 156 -6.80 3.73 12.48
CA TYR A 156 -7.45 4.23 11.26
C TYR A 156 -7.65 3.19 10.14
N ALA A 157 -6.95 2.06 10.16
CA ALA A 157 -7.11 0.99 9.16
C ALA A 157 -8.27 0.05 9.51
N GLN A 158 -8.65 -0.81 8.55
CA GLN A 158 -9.61 -1.88 8.83
C GLN A 158 -9.00 -2.93 9.77
N ASP A 159 -9.81 -3.49 10.67
CA ASP A 159 -9.37 -4.49 11.67
C ASP A 159 -8.66 -5.70 11.06
N ASP A 160 -8.99 -6.01 9.80
CA ASP A 160 -8.57 -7.21 9.12
C ASP A 160 -7.42 -6.96 8.12
N VAL A 161 -6.85 -5.74 8.10
CA VAL A 161 -5.73 -5.37 7.21
C VAL A 161 -4.50 -6.26 7.46
N VAL A 162 -3.88 -6.75 6.38
CA VAL A 162 -2.64 -7.54 6.48
C VAL A 162 -1.45 -6.60 6.68
N ILE A 163 -0.74 -6.72 7.79
CA ILE A 163 0.42 -5.88 8.10
C ILE A 163 1.69 -6.72 8.11
N MET A 164 2.74 -6.23 7.45
CA MET A 164 4.06 -6.83 7.48
C MET A 164 5.14 -5.76 7.72
N LEU A 165 5.99 -6.01 8.72
CA LEU A 165 7.15 -5.20 9.06
C LEU A 165 8.37 -5.64 8.23
N LEU A 166 9.05 -4.67 7.62
CA LEU A 166 10.22 -4.89 6.77
C LEU A 166 11.43 -4.12 7.29
N GLY A 167 12.52 -4.83 7.60
CA GLY A 167 13.83 -4.23 7.87
C GLY A 167 14.65 -4.14 6.58
N ASN A 168 14.63 -2.99 5.91
CA ASN A 168 15.27 -2.79 4.61
C ASN A 168 16.76 -2.40 4.74
N LYS A 169 17.50 -2.50 3.63
CA LYS A 169 18.96 -2.28 3.56
C LYS A 169 19.77 -3.30 4.36
N SER A 170 19.28 -4.54 4.45
CA SER A 170 19.94 -5.61 5.21
C SER A 170 21.34 -5.97 4.71
N ASP A 171 21.73 -5.49 3.52
CA ASP A 171 23.07 -5.61 2.96
C ASP A 171 24.13 -4.71 3.65
N SER A 172 23.71 -3.73 4.45
CA SER A 172 24.60 -2.81 5.17
C SER A 172 25.19 -3.43 6.45
N GLY A 173 26.07 -4.42 6.29
CA GLY A 173 26.63 -5.22 7.39
C GLY A 173 27.24 -4.41 8.54
N LEU A 174 28.22 -3.54 8.26
CA LEU A 174 28.94 -2.78 9.28
C LEU A 174 28.20 -1.52 9.75
N GLU A 175 27.33 -0.96 8.93
CA GLU A 175 26.55 0.25 9.23
C GLU A 175 25.23 -0.06 9.97
N ARG A 176 24.98 -1.34 10.26
CA ARG A 176 23.76 -1.80 10.92
C ARG A 176 23.64 -1.21 12.33
N ALA A 177 22.55 -0.47 12.56
CA ALA A 177 22.18 0.10 13.85
C ALA A 177 21.07 -0.70 14.56
N VAL A 178 20.33 -1.55 13.82
CA VAL A 178 19.22 -2.37 14.33
C VAL A 178 19.49 -3.84 14.04
N ARG A 179 19.52 -4.66 15.09
CA ARG A 179 19.69 -6.11 14.93
C ARG A 179 18.40 -6.76 14.44
N ARG A 180 18.54 -7.86 13.69
CA ARG A 180 17.40 -8.63 13.18
C ARG A 180 16.46 -9.08 14.31
N GLU A 181 17.02 -9.46 15.45
CA GLU A 181 16.28 -9.94 16.61
C GLU A 181 15.39 -8.85 17.22
N GLU A 182 15.77 -7.57 17.09
CA GLU A 182 14.96 -6.44 17.55
C GLU A 182 13.73 -6.27 16.67
N GLY A 183 13.89 -6.34 15.34
CA GLY A 183 12.77 -6.34 14.39
C GLY A 183 11.81 -7.51 14.61
N GLN A 184 12.36 -8.73 14.81
CA GLN A 184 11.56 -9.91 15.13
C GLN A 184 10.80 -9.77 16.45
N ARG A 185 11.42 -9.21 17.48
CA ARG A 185 10.78 -8.99 18.78
C ARG A 185 9.63 -8.01 18.66
N LEU A 186 9.84 -6.88 17.97
CA LEU A 186 8.80 -5.88 17.73
C LEU A 186 7.63 -6.46 16.92
N ALA A 187 7.93 -7.23 15.88
CA ALA A 187 6.89 -7.88 15.08
C ALA A 187 6.04 -8.86 15.89
N ARG A 188 6.66 -9.64 16.79
CA ARG A 188 5.94 -10.53 17.71
C ARG A 188 5.07 -9.76 18.71
N GLU A 189 5.58 -8.67 19.26
CA GLU A 189 4.84 -7.79 20.18
C GLU A 189 3.55 -7.26 19.55
N TYR A 190 3.61 -6.87 18.26
CA TYR A 190 2.46 -6.34 17.53
C TYR A 190 1.71 -7.39 16.70
N GLN A 191 2.12 -8.66 16.76
CA GLN A 191 1.52 -9.79 16.03
C GLN A 191 1.46 -9.58 14.51
N VAL A 192 2.52 -9.01 13.94
CA VAL A 192 2.66 -8.77 12.49
C VAL A 192 3.76 -9.65 11.89
N ALA A 193 3.68 -9.92 10.59
CA ALA A 193 4.74 -10.65 9.89
C ALA A 193 6.04 -9.81 9.82
N PHE A 194 7.20 -10.46 9.72
CA PHE A 194 8.49 -9.78 9.64
C PHE A 194 9.45 -10.42 8.64
N MET A 195 10.17 -9.58 7.90
CA MET A 195 11.27 -9.99 7.03
C MET A 195 12.32 -8.88 6.94
N GLU A 196 13.59 -9.25 6.86
CA GLU A 196 14.62 -8.31 6.41
C GLU A 196 14.73 -8.37 4.89
N THR A 197 14.81 -7.20 4.24
CA THR A 197 14.90 -7.05 2.80
C THR A 197 16.10 -6.22 2.40
N SER A 198 16.54 -6.37 1.16
CA SER A 198 17.48 -5.45 0.54
C SER A 198 17.02 -5.14 -0.86
N ALA A 199 16.51 -3.91 -1.05
CA ALA A 199 16.22 -3.39 -2.37
C ALA A 199 17.46 -3.38 -3.29
N LYS A 200 18.66 -3.24 -2.72
CA LYS A 200 19.92 -3.23 -3.47
C LYS A 200 20.28 -4.59 -4.06
N THR A 201 20.09 -5.66 -3.30
CA THR A 201 20.48 -7.02 -3.69
C THR A 201 19.31 -7.84 -4.22
N GLY A 202 18.07 -7.37 -4.03
CA GLY A 202 16.85 -8.13 -4.28
C GLY A 202 16.51 -9.14 -3.18
N LEU A 203 17.31 -9.24 -2.12
CA LEU A 203 17.07 -10.17 -1.02
C LEU A 203 15.66 -9.95 -0.46
N ASN A 204 14.87 -11.04 -0.45
CA ASN A 204 13.55 -11.10 0.16
C ASN A 204 12.49 -10.14 -0.41
N VAL A 205 12.76 -9.42 -1.50
CA VAL A 205 11.81 -8.48 -2.09
C VAL A 205 10.58 -9.20 -2.65
N GLU A 206 10.78 -10.14 -3.58
CA GLU A 206 9.70 -11.00 -4.10
C GLU A 206 9.01 -11.81 -2.99
N ALA A 207 9.78 -12.29 -2.00
CA ALA A 207 9.25 -13.05 -0.88
C ALA A 207 8.30 -12.23 0.01
N ALA A 208 8.59 -10.95 0.24
CA ALA A 208 7.74 -10.06 1.03
C ALA A 208 6.38 -9.82 0.34
N PHE A 209 6.39 -9.44 -0.93
CA PHE A 209 5.15 -9.23 -1.70
C PHE A 209 4.37 -10.54 -1.90
N GLY A 210 5.05 -11.66 -2.12
CA GLY A 210 4.42 -12.98 -2.19
C GLY A 210 3.80 -13.44 -0.87
N HIS A 211 4.43 -13.12 0.28
CA HIS A 211 3.87 -13.41 1.60
C HIS A 211 2.56 -12.66 1.83
N VAL A 212 2.55 -11.35 1.54
CA VAL A 212 1.35 -10.52 1.64
C VAL A 212 0.25 -10.99 0.68
N ALA A 213 0.58 -11.26 -0.58
CA ALA A 213 -0.37 -11.79 -1.55
C ALA A 213 -1.01 -13.10 -1.08
N ARG A 214 -0.21 -14.02 -0.51
CA ARG A 214 -0.73 -15.28 0.05
C ARG A 214 -1.67 -15.04 1.23
N ALA A 215 -1.32 -14.15 2.15
CA ALA A 215 -2.15 -13.83 3.29
C ALA A 215 -3.51 -13.24 2.85
N LEU A 216 -3.52 -12.40 1.82
CA LEU A 216 -4.73 -11.82 1.24
C LEU A 216 -5.61 -12.89 0.57
N VAL A 217 -5.01 -13.80 -0.19
CA VAL A 217 -5.73 -14.94 -0.81
C VAL A 217 -6.35 -15.84 0.26
N ALA A 218 -5.60 -16.18 1.30
CA ALA A 218 -6.09 -17.03 2.40
C ALA A 218 -7.25 -16.37 3.16
N LYS A 219 -7.21 -15.04 3.31
CA LYS A 219 -8.29 -14.27 3.94
C LYS A 219 -9.54 -14.19 3.07
N ALA A 220 -9.39 -14.09 1.75
CA ALA A 220 -10.53 -14.09 0.82
C ALA A 220 -11.17 -15.48 0.66
N ASN A 221 -10.38 -16.54 0.85
CA ASN A 221 -10.83 -17.94 0.81
C ASN A 221 -10.48 -18.65 2.12
N PRO A 222 -11.16 -18.34 3.24
CA PRO A 222 -10.99 -19.10 4.46
C PRO A 222 -11.38 -20.54 4.12
N VAL A 223 -10.41 -21.46 4.17
CA VAL A 223 -10.69 -22.88 3.93
C VAL A 223 -11.70 -23.31 4.98
N ASP A 224 -12.95 -23.51 4.55
CA ASP A 224 -13.99 -24.07 5.41
C ASP A 224 -13.52 -25.48 5.84
N PRO A 225 -13.25 -25.70 7.14
CA PRO A 225 -12.79 -27.00 7.62
C PRO A 225 -13.78 -28.13 7.27
N ALA A 226 -15.05 -27.83 6.96
CA ALA A 226 -16.04 -28.81 6.51
C ALA A 226 -15.75 -29.39 5.10
N ARG A 227 -15.08 -28.64 4.21
CA ARG A 227 -14.80 -29.12 2.84
C ARG A 227 -13.62 -30.09 2.75
N LEU A 228 -12.71 -30.06 3.74
CA LEU A 228 -11.57 -30.99 3.78
C LEU A 228 -11.97 -32.38 4.30
N ALA A 229 -13.03 -32.46 5.12
CA ALA A 229 -13.53 -33.73 5.69
C ALA A 229 -14.23 -34.64 4.65
N VAL A 230 -14.72 -34.09 3.53
CA VAL A 230 -15.46 -34.87 2.51
C VAL A 230 -14.53 -35.66 1.57
N ARG A 231 -13.22 -35.34 1.53
CA ARG A 231 -12.28 -35.98 0.60
C ARG A 231 -11.47 -37.14 1.20
N ALA A 232 -11.69 -37.47 2.47
CA ALA A 232 -10.97 -38.53 3.19
C ALA A 232 -11.88 -39.72 3.55
N GLN A 233 -12.56 -40.30 2.55
CA GLN A 233 -13.07 -41.66 2.66
C GLN A 233 -12.61 -42.47 1.43
N PRO A 234 -11.69 -43.44 1.58
CA PRO A 234 -11.56 -44.51 0.61
C PRO A 234 -12.75 -45.46 0.76
N SER A 235 -13.37 -45.74 -0.38
CA SER A 235 -14.46 -46.68 -0.64
C SER A 235 -14.24 -48.07 -0.03
N GLN A 236 -15.25 -48.58 0.68
CA GLN A 236 -15.38 -50.00 0.99
C GLN A 236 -15.99 -50.71 -0.22
N GLU A 237 -15.26 -51.68 -0.80
CA GLU A 237 -15.68 -52.80 -1.67
C GLU A 237 -14.35 -53.34 -2.28
N GLU A 238 -13.96 -54.61 -2.33
CA GLU A 238 -14.50 -55.94 -2.03
C GLU A 238 -13.27 -56.86 -1.91
N GLN A 239 -13.28 -57.80 -0.96
CA GLN A 239 -12.58 -59.08 -1.14
C GLN A 239 -13.27 -60.13 -0.27
N ARG A 240 -14.38 -60.66 -0.79
CA ARG A 240 -14.92 -61.96 -0.38
C ARG A 240 -14.02 -63.04 -1.01
N SER A 241 -13.09 -63.59 -0.24
CA SER A 241 -12.43 -64.85 -0.58
C SER A 241 -13.27 -66.01 -0.02
N SER A 242 -14.14 -66.58 -0.86
CA SER A 242 -14.77 -67.86 -0.58
C SER A 242 -13.84 -69.00 -1.03
N CYS A 243 -13.31 -69.77 -0.09
CA CYS A 243 -12.76 -71.09 -0.38
C CYS A 243 -13.92 -72.09 -0.67
N PRO A 244 -13.81 -72.98 -1.66
CA PRO A 244 -14.73 -74.10 -1.80
C PRO A 244 -14.33 -75.25 -0.86
N PRO A 245 -15.25 -76.14 -0.45
CA PRO A 245 -14.90 -77.36 0.24
C PRO A 245 -14.52 -78.43 -0.79
N CYS A 246 -13.43 -79.16 -0.54
CA CYS A 246 -13.22 -80.46 -1.16
C CYS A 246 -13.04 -81.53 -0.08
N SER A 247 -13.85 -82.57 -0.27
CA SER A 247 -13.91 -83.89 0.35
C SER A 247 -12.57 -84.60 0.49
#